data_AF-A0A2E7R2B8-F1
#
_entry.id   AF-A0A2E7R2B8-F1
#
_cell.length_a   1.000
_cell.length_b   1.000
_cell.length_c   1.000
_cell.angle_alpha   90.00
_cell.angle_beta   90.00
_cell.angle_gamma   90.00
#
_symmetry.space_group_name_H-M   'P 1'
#
loop_
_entity.id
_entity.type
_entity.pdbx_description
1 polymer ?
#
loop_
_entity_poly.entity_id
_entity_poly.type
_entity_poly.pdbx_seq_one_letter_code
_entity_poly.pdbx_strand_id
1 'polypeptide(L)'
;MTVIVVSGEKAGSGASTVSVGISLVAAQRGLDVSVRRLGNDDSAKQDALGFAQVLSSQINSGDGLPVEMSALPALGNQVNVVEVDASQMSDAAESVPNSKIIWVTEGVTNDAAFWNLANRSKSSGNRSIIEDRVLAAPTVAELIEATNASLLSSPKRGNSALCEHVLIGAISHDSADDYFARYNSKAVISRAEKVDLGLAALLSNAECLLLTGGHEPSPYLLDRASASTTTVALSPNSTTVTAKDIEGIYGISSFNHLEKADRILELLLGNIPDSDWDELFS
;
A
#
# COMPACT_ATOMS: atom_id res chain seq x y z
N MET A 1 4.22 -28.19 -9.05
CA MET A 1 4.24 -27.41 -7.80
C MET A 1 5.39 -26.46 -7.93
N THR A 2 5.07 -25.17 -8.01
CA THR A 2 6.03 -24.12 -8.32
C THR A 2 6.16 -23.23 -7.10
N VAL A 3 7.39 -22.95 -6.67
CA VAL A 3 7.68 -22.05 -5.56
C VAL A 3 8.31 -20.79 -6.13
N ILE A 4 7.72 -19.65 -5.82
CA ILE A 4 8.17 -18.33 -6.28
C ILE A 4 8.63 -17.57 -5.05
N VAL A 5 9.93 -17.29 -4.97
CA VAL A 5 10.51 -16.51 -3.87
C VAL A 5 10.57 -15.05 -4.31
N VAL A 6 9.84 -14.18 -3.65
CA VAL A 6 9.81 -12.74 -3.94
C VAL A 6 10.63 -11.99 -2.91
N SER A 7 11.54 -11.14 -3.36
CA SER A 7 12.36 -10.30 -2.48
C SER A 7 12.54 -8.92 -3.09
N GLY A 8 12.59 -7.90 -2.25
CA GLY A 8 12.91 -6.52 -2.65
C GLY A 8 14.40 -6.20 -2.55
N GLU A 9 14.86 -5.25 -3.36
CA GLU A 9 16.19 -4.65 -3.28
C GLU A 9 16.48 -4.04 -1.90
N LYS A 10 15.46 -3.42 -1.31
CA LYS A 10 15.49 -2.82 0.02
C LYS A 10 14.08 -2.87 0.62
N ALA A 11 13.99 -2.59 1.92
CA ALA A 11 12.70 -2.38 2.57
C ALA A 11 11.90 -1.30 1.83
N GLY A 12 10.62 -1.60 1.59
CA GLY A 12 9.74 -0.70 0.84
C GLY A 12 9.90 -0.72 -0.68
N SER A 13 10.72 -1.59 -1.30
CA SER A 13 10.78 -1.74 -2.77
C SER A 13 9.46 -2.23 -3.40
N GLY A 14 8.51 -2.72 -2.58
CA GLY A 14 7.21 -3.22 -3.01
C GLY A 14 7.17 -4.73 -3.27
N ALA A 15 7.96 -5.51 -2.52
CA ALA A 15 7.88 -6.96 -2.53
C ALA A 15 6.46 -7.46 -2.22
N SER A 16 5.82 -6.96 -1.15
CA SER A 16 4.43 -7.26 -0.77
C SER A 16 3.44 -7.03 -1.90
N THR A 17 3.59 -5.89 -2.59
CA THR A 17 2.79 -5.54 -3.76
C THR A 17 2.93 -6.58 -4.87
N VAL A 18 4.16 -6.93 -5.23
CA VAL A 18 4.43 -7.91 -6.30
C VAL A 18 4.00 -9.31 -5.89
N SER A 19 4.23 -9.73 -4.64
CA SER A 19 3.79 -11.02 -4.09
C SER A 19 2.28 -11.20 -4.24
N VAL A 20 1.49 -10.19 -3.86
CA VAL A 20 0.04 -10.20 -4.03
C VAL A 20 -0.34 -10.21 -5.50
N GLY A 21 0.27 -9.36 -6.32
CA GLY A 21 -0.03 -9.27 -7.74
C GLY A 21 0.20 -10.61 -8.48
N ILE A 22 1.36 -11.25 -8.28
CA ILE A 22 1.66 -12.56 -8.86
C ILE A 22 0.64 -13.61 -8.41
N SER A 23 0.28 -13.59 -7.12
CA SER A 23 -0.71 -14.51 -6.56
C SER A 23 -2.09 -14.35 -7.20
N LEU A 24 -2.51 -13.10 -7.44
CA LEU A 24 -3.78 -12.80 -8.11
C LEU A 24 -3.78 -13.20 -9.58
N VAL A 25 -2.67 -12.98 -10.31
CA VAL A 25 -2.53 -13.44 -11.70
C VAL A 25 -2.62 -14.96 -11.79
N ALA A 26 -1.93 -15.68 -10.90
CA ALA A 26 -1.99 -17.13 -10.84
C ALA A 26 -3.42 -17.63 -10.54
N ALA A 27 -4.11 -16.99 -9.58
CA ALA A 27 -5.50 -17.34 -9.23
C ALA A 27 -6.49 -17.07 -10.38
N GLN A 28 -6.36 -15.95 -11.12
CA GLN A 28 -7.18 -15.68 -12.31
C GLN A 28 -7.01 -16.73 -13.41
N ARG A 29 -5.84 -17.39 -13.45
CA ARG A 29 -5.54 -18.50 -14.36
C ARG A 29 -6.07 -19.86 -13.85
N GLY A 30 -6.83 -19.85 -12.75
CA GLY A 30 -7.46 -21.04 -12.17
C GLY A 30 -6.49 -21.96 -11.43
N LEU A 31 -5.29 -21.46 -11.09
CA LEU A 31 -4.31 -22.21 -10.31
C LEU A 31 -4.70 -22.18 -8.83
N ASP A 32 -4.37 -23.26 -8.13
CA ASP A 32 -4.41 -23.30 -6.67
C ASP A 32 -3.18 -22.59 -6.10
N VAL A 33 -3.38 -21.49 -5.36
CA VAL A 33 -2.32 -20.56 -4.97
C VAL A 33 -2.22 -20.40 -3.47
N SER A 34 -1.00 -20.37 -2.96
CA SER A 34 -0.71 -19.84 -1.63
C SER A 34 0.22 -18.63 -1.69
N VAL A 35 0.05 -17.70 -0.75
CA VAL A 35 1.02 -16.64 -0.46
C VAL A 35 1.42 -16.66 1.00
N ARG A 36 2.70 -16.49 1.30
CA ARG A 36 3.23 -16.44 2.67
C ARG A 36 4.29 -15.36 2.81
N ARG A 37 4.39 -14.77 4.01
CA ARG A 37 5.54 -13.95 4.41
C ARG A 37 6.41 -14.77 5.35
N LEU A 38 7.69 -14.90 5.03
CA LEU A 38 8.71 -15.43 5.94
C LEU A 38 9.19 -14.33 6.90
N GLY A 39 9.78 -14.70 8.02
CA GLY A 39 10.42 -13.74 8.94
C GLY A 39 9.74 -13.65 10.29
N ASN A 40 10.36 -12.93 11.22
CA ASN A 40 9.93 -12.86 12.62
C ASN A 40 9.84 -11.43 13.17
N ASP A 41 10.12 -10.43 12.33
CA ASP A 41 10.01 -9.03 12.70
C ASP A 41 8.57 -8.51 12.59
N ASP A 42 8.36 -7.25 12.98
CA ASP A 42 7.04 -6.65 12.95
C ASP A 42 6.56 -6.35 11.52
N SER A 43 7.49 -6.11 10.58
CA SER A 43 7.16 -5.95 9.16
C SER A 43 6.54 -7.24 8.61
N ALA A 44 7.17 -8.39 8.88
CA ALA A 44 6.68 -9.69 8.45
C ALA A 44 5.26 -9.95 8.98
N LYS A 45 5.00 -9.61 10.25
CA LYS A 45 3.65 -9.75 10.84
C LYS A 45 2.63 -8.85 10.15
N GLN A 46 2.99 -7.60 9.87
CA GLN A 46 2.11 -6.66 9.16
C GLN A 46 1.82 -7.12 7.74
N ASP A 47 2.84 -7.57 6.99
CA ASP A 47 2.70 -8.08 5.63
C ASP A 47 1.82 -9.34 5.59
N ALA A 48 2.07 -10.31 6.48
CA ALA A 48 1.28 -11.53 6.56
C ALA A 48 -0.20 -11.24 6.86
N LEU A 49 -0.46 -10.32 7.79
CA LEU A 49 -1.80 -9.86 8.10
C LEU A 49 -2.43 -9.16 6.90
N GLY A 50 -1.68 -8.31 6.21
CA GLY A 50 -2.12 -7.62 4.98
C GLY A 50 -2.53 -8.60 3.90
N PHE A 51 -1.75 -9.67 3.67
CA PHE A 51 -2.11 -10.72 2.72
C PHE A 51 -3.43 -11.39 3.08
N ALA A 52 -3.64 -11.73 4.35
CA ALA A 52 -4.88 -12.36 4.81
C ALA A 52 -6.10 -11.44 4.77
N GLN A 53 -5.90 -10.12 4.87
CA GLN A 53 -6.99 -9.14 4.79
C GLN A 53 -7.39 -8.83 3.34
N VAL A 54 -6.41 -8.77 2.44
CA VAL A 54 -6.62 -8.29 1.06
C VAL A 54 -6.99 -9.42 0.12
N LEU A 55 -6.45 -10.62 0.32
CA LEU A 55 -6.66 -11.70 -0.63
C LEU A 55 -8.00 -12.39 -0.36
N SER A 56 -8.76 -12.59 -1.44
CA SER A 56 -10.05 -13.28 -1.38
C SER A 56 -9.91 -14.71 -0.85
N SER A 57 -11.03 -15.35 -0.49
CA SER A 57 -11.07 -16.75 -0.08
C SER A 57 -10.54 -17.75 -1.12
N GLN A 58 -10.18 -17.30 -2.34
CA GLN A 58 -9.64 -18.13 -3.40
C GLN A 58 -8.11 -18.31 -3.33
N ILE A 59 -7.39 -17.47 -2.57
CA ILE A 59 -5.95 -17.63 -2.36
C ILE A 59 -5.71 -18.00 -0.91
N ASN A 60 -4.93 -19.06 -0.68
CA ASN A 60 -4.55 -19.46 0.66
C ASN A 60 -3.45 -18.51 1.17
N SER A 61 -3.80 -17.50 1.97
CA SER A 61 -2.86 -16.58 2.64
C SER A 61 -2.38 -17.05 4.02
N GLY A 62 -2.94 -18.16 4.54
CA GLY A 62 -2.71 -18.60 5.91
C GLY A 62 -3.45 -17.75 6.95
N ASP A 63 -3.07 -17.88 8.22
CA ASP A 63 -3.78 -17.28 9.36
C ASP A 63 -3.40 -15.81 9.63
N GLY A 64 -2.77 -15.13 8.67
CA GLY A 64 -2.27 -13.76 8.83
C GLY A 64 -1.01 -13.68 9.70
N LEU A 65 -0.27 -14.78 9.83
CA LEU A 65 0.98 -14.88 10.59
C LEU A 65 2.15 -15.25 9.67
N PRO A 66 3.36 -14.73 9.95
CA PRO A 66 4.56 -15.17 9.25
C PRO A 66 4.81 -16.66 9.43
N VAL A 67 5.48 -17.27 8.45
CA VAL A 67 5.92 -18.66 8.52
C VAL A 67 7.44 -18.73 8.71
N GLU A 68 7.89 -19.87 9.24
CA GLU A 68 9.31 -20.19 9.38
C GLU A 68 9.86 -20.84 8.11
N MET A 69 11.17 -20.71 7.87
CA MET A 69 11.86 -21.28 6.69
C MET A 69 11.61 -22.78 6.53
N SER A 70 11.51 -23.52 7.64
CA SER A 70 11.27 -24.95 7.67
C SER A 70 9.90 -25.37 7.12
N ALA A 71 8.95 -24.44 6.98
CA ALA A 71 7.63 -24.70 6.43
C ALA A 71 7.61 -24.71 4.88
N LEU A 72 8.59 -24.07 4.23
CA LEU A 72 8.66 -23.93 2.77
C LEU A 72 8.54 -25.27 2.02
N PRO A 73 9.25 -26.36 2.39
CA PRO A 73 9.19 -27.61 1.64
C PRO A 73 7.83 -28.33 1.74
N ALA A 74 6.98 -27.94 2.69
CA ALA A 74 5.68 -28.55 2.95
C ALA A 74 4.51 -27.81 2.28
N LEU A 75 4.77 -26.70 1.57
CA LEU A 75 3.75 -25.98 0.81
C LEU A 75 3.20 -26.87 -0.31
N GLY A 76 1.87 -26.99 -0.43
CA GLY A 76 1.23 -28.04 -1.25
C GLY A 76 0.41 -27.53 -2.44
N ASN A 77 0.24 -26.20 -2.57
CA ASN A 77 -0.57 -25.62 -3.64
C ASN A 77 0.18 -25.70 -4.99
N GLN A 78 -0.53 -25.54 -6.10
CA GLN A 78 0.09 -25.59 -7.43
C GLN A 78 1.15 -24.50 -7.59
N VAL A 79 0.86 -23.28 -7.11
CA VAL A 79 1.80 -22.15 -7.03
C VAL A 79 1.89 -21.67 -5.58
N ASN A 80 3.10 -21.48 -5.08
CA ASN A 80 3.36 -21.02 -3.73
C ASN A 80 4.27 -19.79 -3.81
N VAL A 81 3.69 -18.62 -3.58
CA VAL A 81 4.42 -17.35 -3.56
C VAL A 81 4.88 -17.11 -2.13
N VAL A 82 6.18 -16.86 -1.95
CA VAL A 82 6.75 -16.63 -0.63
C VAL A 82 7.62 -15.40 -0.64
N GLU A 83 7.23 -14.43 0.17
CA GLU A 83 7.99 -13.23 0.36
C GLU A 83 9.03 -13.39 1.46
N VAL A 84 10.24 -12.94 1.16
CA VAL A 84 11.39 -12.96 2.05
C VAL A 84 12.09 -11.61 2.05
N ASP A 85 12.77 -11.31 3.15
CA ASP A 85 13.76 -10.25 3.17
C ASP A 85 14.97 -10.62 2.31
N ALA A 86 15.63 -9.60 1.75
CA ALA A 86 16.81 -9.80 0.89
C ALA A 86 17.93 -10.61 1.56
N SER A 87 18.07 -10.50 2.88
CA SER A 87 19.04 -11.26 3.67
C SER A 87 18.74 -12.76 3.75
N GLN A 88 17.47 -13.16 3.59
CA GLN A 88 17.00 -14.55 3.70
C GLN A 88 16.77 -15.20 2.33
N MET A 89 16.96 -14.45 1.24
CA MET A 89 16.66 -14.92 -0.12
C MET A 89 17.50 -16.14 -0.53
N SER A 90 18.80 -16.17 -0.20
CA SER A 90 19.67 -17.31 -0.52
C SER A 90 19.22 -18.56 0.24
N ASP A 91 18.97 -18.43 1.54
CA ASP A 91 18.52 -19.53 2.39
C ASP A 91 17.18 -20.11 1.93
N ALA A 92 16.25 -19.25 1.49
CA ALA A 92 14.96 -19.68 0.92
C ALA A 92 15.13 -20.44 -0.40
N ALA A 93 16.02 -19.96 -1.27
CA ALA A 93 16.33 -20.63 -2.53
C ALA A 93 17.01 -22.00 -2.33
N GLU A 94 17.86 -22.12 -1.31
CA GLU A 94 18.49 -23.39 -0.92
C GLU A 94 17.48 -24.37 -0.29
N SER A 95 16.53 -23.87 0.50
CA SER A 95 15.48 -24.69 1.14
C SER A 95 14.54 -25.34 0.12
N VAL A 96 14.29 -24.67 -1.01
CA VAL A 96 13.51 -25.21 -2.12
C VAL A 96 14.32 -25.15 -3.42
N PRO A 97 15.14 -26.19 -3.68
CA PRO A 97 15.87 -26.32 -4.93
C PRO A 97 14.88 -26.31 -6.10
N ASN A 98 15.07 -25.41 -7.06
CA ASN A 98 14.16 -25.08 -8.20
C ASN A 98 13.08 -24.01 -7.94
N SER A 99 13.14 -23.28 -6.83
CA SER A 99 12.35 -22.06 -6.70
C SER A 99 12.74 -21.02 -7.76
N LYS A 100 11.76 -20.23 -8.22
CA LYS A 100 11.97 -19.10 -9.14
C LYS A 100 12.04 -17.81 -8.34
N ILE A 101 13.17 -17.11 -8.40
CA ILE A 101 13.38 -15.87 -7.65
C ILE A 101 12.85 -14.67 -8.45
N ILE A 102 11.97 -13.89 -7.84
CA ILE A 102 11.51 -12.60 -8.35
C ILE A 102 12.16 -11.50 -7.52
N TRP A 103 13.04 -10.75 -8.16
CA TRP A 103 13.72 -9.62 -7.55
C TRP A 103 13.01 -8.31 -7.90
N VAL A 104 12.44 -7.66 -6.89
CA VAL A 104 11.75 -6.37 -7.03
C VAL A 104 12.77 -5.25 -6.86
N THR A 105 13.01 -4.50 -7.91
CA THR A 105 14.11 -3.52 -7.99
C THR A 105 13.62 -2.10 -8.26
N GLU A 106 14.34 -1.11 -7.73
CA GLU A 106 14.19 0.31 -8.08
C GLU A 106 15.37 0.83 -8.93
N GLY A 107 16.29 -0.05 -9.34
CA GLY A 107 17.44 0.28 -10.17
C GLY A 107 18.61 -0.68 -10.09
N VAL A 108 18.71 -1.52 -9.04
CA VAL A 108 19.75 -2.54 -8.91
C VAL A 108 19.20 -3.94 -9.18
N THR A 109 19.61 -4.53 -10.30
CA THR A 109 19.23 -5.88 -10.70
C THR A 109 20.02 -6.96 -9.95
N ASN A 110 19.45 -8.16 -9.90
CA ASN A 110 20.07 -9.36 -9.38
C ASN A 110 20.18 -10.41 -10.50
N ASP A 111 21.41 -10.78 -10.86
CA ASP A 111 21.68 -11.71 -11.96
C ASP A 111 21.28 -13.16 -11.66
N ALA A 112 21.13 -13.51 -10.38
CA ALA A 112 20.65 -14.82 -9.95
C ALA A 112 19.11 -14.90 -9.96
N ALA A 113 18.40 -13.78 -10.15
CA ALA A 113 16.96 -13.76 -10.17
C ALA A 113 16.42 -14.35 -11.47
N PHE A 114 15.32 -15.11 -11.36
CA PHE A 114 14.56 -15.56 -12.53
C PHE A 114 14.01 -14.34 -13.27
N TRP A 115 13.34 -13.43 -12.55
CA TRP A 115 12.97 -12.10 -13.06
C TRP A 115 13.50 -10.98 -12.18
N ASN A 116 13.93 -9.91 -12.86
CA ASN A 116 14.04 -8.59 -12.28
C ASN A 116 12.78 -7.81 -12.65
N LEU A 117 11.95 -7.49 -11.67
CA LEU A 117 10.73 -6.72 -11.85
C LEU A 117 10.97 -5.31 -11.30
N ALA A 118 11.05 -4.33 -12.21
CA ALA A 118 11.26 -2.95 -11.83
C ALA A 118 9.96 -2.35 -11.29
N ASN A 119 9.95 -1.92 -10.03
CA ASN A 119 8.81 -1.24 -9.44
C ASN A 119 9.10 0.26 -9.30
N ARG A 120 8.05 1.08 -9.33
CA ARG A 120 8.13 2.56 -9.30
C ARG A 120 9.08 3.12 -10.37
N SER A 121 9.07 2.52 -11.56
CA SER A 121 9.93 2.98 -12.66
C SER A 121 9.44 4.33 -13.21
N LYS A 122 10.37 5.13 -13.75
CA LYS A 122 10.03 6.41 -14.42
C LYS A 122 9.43 6.22 -15.81
N SER A 123 9.65 5.06 -16.41
CA SER A 123 9.22 4.75 -17.78
C SER A 123 8.79 3.29 -17.85
N SER A 124 7.77 3.03 -18.67
CA SER A 124 7.35 1.66 -18.98
C SER A 124 8.45 0.94 -19.78
N GLY A 125 8.63 -0.33 -19.46
CA GLY A 125 9.56 -1.28 -20.04
C GLY A 125 9.10 -2.70 -19.73
N ASN A 126 9.84 -3.69 -20.23
CA ASN A 126 9.51 -5.10 -19.96
C ASN A 126 9.63 -5.41 -18.46
N ARG A 127 8.62 -6.08 -17.88
CA ARG A 127 8.56 -6.41 -16.44
C ARG A 127 8.80 -5.19 -15.55
N SER A 128 8.19 -4.07 -15.91
CA SER A 128 8.24 -2.84 -15.12
C SER A 128 6.86 -2.35 -14.77
N ILE A 129 6.73 -1.80 -13.57
CA ILE A 129 5.56 -1.09 -13.08
C ILE A 129 5.99 0.34 -12.84
N ILE A 130 5.38 1.27 -13.60
CA ILE A 130 5.61 2.70 -13.38
C ILE A 130 5.05 3.11 -12.02
N GLU A 131 5.56 4.21 -11.47
CA GLU A 131 4.99 4.78 -10.24
C GLU A 131 3.48 5.00 -10.39
N ASP A 132 2.71 4.35 -9.52
CA ASP A 132 1.25 4.37 -9.54
C ASP A 132 0.72 4.96 -8.23
N ARG A 133 -0.22 5.89 -8.36
CA ARG A 133 -0.74 6.68 -7.26
C ARG A 133 -1.53 5.84 -6.25
N VAL A 134 -2.31 4.86 -6.71
CA VAL A 134 -3.12 4.00 -5.83
C VAL A 134 -2.19 3.08 -5.02
N LEU A 135 -1.18 2.50 -5.68
CA LEU A 135 -0.19 1.67 -5.00
C LEU A 135 0.63 2.46 -3.96
N ALA A 136 0.91 3.73 -4.24
CA ALA A 136 1.66 4.61 -3.35
C ALA A 136 0.80 5.29 -2.26
N ALA A 137 -0.52 5.25 -2.37
CA ALA A 137 -1.44 5.96 -1.50
C ALA A 137 -1.44 5.37 -0.07
N PRO A 138 -1.21 6.17 0.97
CA PRO A 138 -1.44 5.75 2.34
C PRO A 138 -2.93 5.75 2.67
N THR A 139 -3.30 4.96 3.67
CA THR A 139 -4.61 5.01 4.32
C THR A 139 -4.71 6.20 5.27
N VAL A 140 -5.93 6.60 5.62
CA VAL A 140 -6.16 7.63 6.66
C VAL A 140 -5.50 7.26 7.99
N ALA A 141 -5.50 5.97 8.37
CA ALA A 141 -4.85 5.48 9.59
C ALA A 141 -3.34 5.74 9.56
N GLU A 142 -2.68 5.42 8.45
CA GLU A 142 -1.24 5.67 8.26
C GLU A 142 -0.92 7.17 8.28
N LEU A 143 -1.79 8.02 7.70
CA LEU A 143 -1.63 9.48 7.79
C LEU A 143 -1.70 9.97 9.24
N ILE A 144 -2.64 9.45 10.03
CA ILE A 144 -2.81 9.82 11.44
C ILE A 144 -1.58 9.40 12.25
N GLU A 145 -1.11 8.17 12.04
CA GLU A 145 0.08 7.63 12.71
C GLU A 145 1.34 8.42 12.36
N ALA A 146 1.61 8.62 11.07
CA ALA A 146 2.80 9.34 10.60
C ALA A 146 2.88 10.78 11.11
N THR A 147 1.73 11.42 11.34
CA THR A 147 1.65 12.82 11.77
C THR A 147 1.41 12.99 13.27
N ASN A 148 1.42 11.89 14.04
CA ASN A 148 1.06 11.84 15.46
C ASN A 148 -0.24 12.59 15.76
N ALA A 149 -1.22 12.49 14.86
CA ALA A 149 -2.44 13.24 14.97
C ALA A 149 -3.42 12.58 15.96
N SER A 150 -4.11 13.41 16.72
CA SER A 150 -5.23 12.98 17.55
C SER A 150 -6.50 12.90 16.72
N LEU A 151 -7.19 11.77 16.78
CA LEU A 151 -8.46 11.59 16.08
C LEU A 151 -9.56 12.41 16.79
N LEU A 152 -10.23 13.29 16.06
CA LEU A 152 -11.30 14.15 16.60
C LEU A 152 -12.70 13.67 16.18
N SER A 153 -12.84 13.19 14.95
CA SER A 153 -14.09 12.63 14.42
C SER A 153 -13.76 11.55 13.40
N SER A 154 -14.50 10.44 13.41
CA SER A 154 -14.36 9.36 12.43
C SER A 154 -15.73 8.85 11.99
N PRO A 155 -15.99 8.75 10.67
CA PRO A 155 -17.22 8.18 10.14
C PRO A 155 -17.22 6.65 10.27
N LYS A 156 -18.40 6.01 10.12
CA LYS A 156 -18.53 4.54 10.16
C LYS A 156 -17.73 3.78 9.09
N ARG A 157 -17.41 4.41 7.94
CA ARG A 157 -16.56 3.80 6.88
C ARG A 157 -15.07 3.85 7.19
N GLY A 158 -14.65 4.63 8.20
CA GLY A 158 -13.41 4.42 8.96
C GLY A 158 -12.10 4.88 8.33
N ASN A 159 -11.04 4.74 9.13
CA ASN A 159 -9.67 5.18 8.85
C ASN A 159 -8.95 4.32 7.78
N SER A 160 -9.63 3.40 7.11
CA SER A 160 -9.02 2.51 6.11
C SER A 160 -9.00 3.09 4.69
N ALA A 161 -9.72 4.19 4.43
CA ALA A 161 -9.79 4.80 3.11
C ALA A 161 -8.40 5.23 2.60
N LEU A 162 -8.13 5.03 1.31
CA LEU A 162 -6.91 5.48 0.66
C LEU A 162 -6.95 6.98 0.37
N CYS A 163 -5.81 7.62 0.58
CA CYS A 163 -5.59 9.01 0.23
C CYS A 163 -4.56 9.06 -0.91
N GLU A 164 -5.04 9.17 -2.14
CA GLU A 164 -4.25 9.30 -3.37
C GLU A 164 -3.68 10.71 -3.59
N HIS A 165 -4.34 11.70 -2.99
CA HIS A 165 -4.02 13.12 -3.13
C HIS A 165 -3.86 13.76 -1.75
N VAL A 166 -2.77 14.50 -1.56
CA VAL A 166 -2.60 15.41 -0.41
C VAL A 166 -2.72 16.84 -0.89
N LEU A 167 -3.68 17.57 -0.36
CA LEU A 167 -3.93 18.97 -0.71
C LEU A 167 -3.65 19.83 0.51
N ILE A 168 -2.82 20.86 0.36
CA ILE A 168 -2.61 21.85 1.41
C ILE A 168 -3.58 23.00 1.17
N GLY A 169 -4.39 23.32 2.18
CA GLY A 169 -5.25 24.49 2.24
C GLY A 169 -4.41 25.77 2.30
N ALA A 170 -3.90 26.21 1.15
CA ALA A 170 -3.26 27.50 0.99
C ALA A 170 -4.30 28.61 0.80
N ILE A 171 -3.90 29.84 1.10
CA ILE A 171 -4.73 31.06 1.01
C ILE A 171 -4.98 31.37 -0.47
N SER A 172 -5.92 30.67 -1.10
CA SER A 172 -6.39 30.96 -2.45
C SER A 172 -7.60 31.91 -2.38
N HIS A 173 -7.73 32.80 -3.38
CA HIS A 173 -8.91 33.66 -3.56
C HIS A 173 -10.09 32.89 -4.21
N ASP A 174 -9.86 31.68 -4.70
CA ASP A 174 -10.91 30.80 -5.22
C ASP A 174 -11.67 30.11 -4.09
N SER A 175 -12.93 29.71 -4.36
CA SER A 175 -13.67 28.87 -3.42
C SER A 175 -12.85 27.58 -3.20
N ALA A 176 -12.45 27.32 -1.96
CA ALA A 176 -11.68 26.11 -1.62
C ALA A 176 -12.48 24.84 -1.96
N ASP A 177 -13.81 24.95 -1.98
CA ASP A 177 -14.76 23.93 -2.41
C ASP A 177 -14.45 23.44 -3.84
N ASP A 178 -14.34 24.37 -4.81
CA ASP A 178 -14.10 24.05 -6.23
C ASP A 178 -12.71 23.48 -6.48
N TYR A 179 -11.74 23.79 -5.63
CA TYR A 179 -10.39 23.24 -5.75
C TYR A 179 -10.33 21.81 -5.21
N PHE A 180 -10.84 21.58 -4.00
CA PHE A 180 -10.81 20.25 -3.38
C PHE A 180 -11.70 19.25 -4.12
N ALA A 181 -12.84 19.69 -4.68
CA ALA A 181 -13.76 18.83 -5.41
C ALA A 181 -13.17 18.20 -6.70
N ARG A 182 -12.03 18.71 -7.22
CA ARG A 182 -11.36 18.16 -8.40
C ARG A 182 -10.63 16.84 -8.15
N TYR A 183 -10.40 16.52 -6.88
CA TYR A 183 -9.61 15.37 -6.48
C TYR A 183 -10.49 14.40 -5.68
N ASN A 184 -10.53 13.15 -6.12
CA ASN A 184 -11.10 12.05 -5.35
C ASN A 184 -10.07 11.55 -4.33
N SER A 185 -10.47 10.71 -3.38
CA SER A 185 -9.57 10.00 -2.47
C SER A 185 -8.50 10.93 -1.86
N LYS A 186 -8.92 12.06 -1.27
CA LYS A 186 -8.01 13.15 -0.88
C LYS A 186 -7.91 13.32 0.64
N ALA A 187 -6.71 13.62 1.09
CA ALA A 187 -6.45 14.23 2.38
C ALA A 187 -6.24 15.74 2.20
N VAL A 188 -6.90 16.54 3.04
CA VAL A 188 -6.72 18.00 3.07
C VAL A 188 -6.00 18.37 4.35
N ILE A 189 -4.86 19.04 4.23
CA ILE A 189 -4.11 19.62 5.35
C ILE A 189 -4.50 21.08 5.48
N SER A 190 -5.04 21.49 6.62
CA SER A 190 -5.39 22.88 6.90
C SER A 190 -5.01 23.27 8.32
N ARG A 191 -4.83 24.56 8.57
CA ARG A 191 -4.63 25.04 9.94
C ARG A 191 -5.96 25.03 10.70
N ALA A 192 -5.93 24.69 11.99
CA ALA A 192 -7.14 24.58 12.81
C ALA A 192 -7.98 25.88 12.86
N GLU A 193 -7.33 27.06 12.77
CA GLU A 193 -8.00 28.35 12.73
C GLU A 193 -8.70 28.67 11.40
N LYS A 194 -8.38 27.94 10.33
CA LYS A 194 -8.96 28.13 8.99
C LYS A 194 -10.23 27.30 8.82
N VAL A 195 -11.25 27.69 9.59
CA VAL A 195 -12.56 27.02 9.64
C VAL A 195 -13.22 26.96 8.25
N ASP A 196 -13.08 28.00 7.45
CA ASP A 196 -13.55 28.08 6.07
C ASP A 196 -12.97 26.94 5.21
N LEU A 197 -11.65 26.74 5.26
CA LEU A 197 -10.98 25.65 4.53
C LEU A 197 -11.35 24.27 5.09
N GLY A 198 -11.54 24.16 6.40
CA GLY A 198 -12.00 22.93 7.03
C GLY A 198 -13.39 22.53 6.53
N LEU A 199 -14.33 23.47 6.50
CA LEU A 199 -15.70 23.23 6.00
C LEU A 199 -15.68 22.85 4.51
N ALA A 200 -14.81 23.49 3.71
CA ALA A 200 -14.63 23.15 2.30
C ALA A 200 -14.15 21.71 2.08
N ALA A 201 -13.22 21.24 2.93
CA ALA A 201 -12.77 19.86 2.91
C ALA A 201 -13.91 18.88 3.22
N LEU A 202 -14.78 19.20 4.19
CA LEU A 202 -15.95 18.40 4.51
C LEU A 202 -16.95 18.37 3.35
N LEU A 203 -17.25 19.53 2.75
CA LEU A 203 -18.20 19.64 1.62
C LEU A 203 -17.72 18.89 0.37
N SER A 204 -16.41 18.86 0.14
CA SER A 204 -15.82 18.15 -0.99
C SER A 204 -15.65 16.65 -0.77
N ASN A 205 -16.14 16.09 0.36
CA ASN A 205 -15.97 14.70 0.75
C ASN A 205 -14.49 14.28 0.74
N ALA A 206 -13.63 15.03 1.42
CA ALA A 206 -12.28 14.54 1.71
C ALA A 206 -12.35 13.27 2.55
N GLU A 207 -11.43 12.33 2.35
CA GLU A 207 -11.30 11.13 3.18
C GLU A 207 -10.76 11.50 4.57
N CYS A 208 -9.81 12.45 4.58
CA CYS A 208 -9.21 12.98 5.79
C CYS A 208 -9.09 14.51 5.72
N LEU A 209 -9.53 15.20 6.78
CA LEU A 209 -9.18 16.58 7.09
C LEU A 209 -8.18 16.55 8.24
N LEU A 210 -6.92 16.85 7.93
CA LEU A 210 -5.84 16.91 8.89
C LEU A 210 -5.58 18.36 9.29
N LEU A 211 -6.01 18.69 10.51
CA LEU A 211 -5.84 20.00 11.10
C LEU A 211 -4.44 20.12 11.73
N THR A 212 -3.81 21.28 11.59
CA THR A 212 -2.46 21.52 12.07
C THR A 212 -2.39 22.74 12.99
N GLY A 213 -1.25 22.89 13.67
CA GLY A 213 -0.98 23.98 14.59
C GLY A 213 -1.36 23.69 16.04
N GLY A 214 -1.89 22.50 16.35
CA GLY A 214 -2.11 22.03 17.73
C GLY A 214 -3.17 22.77 18.56
N HIS A 215 -3.85 23.76 17.99
CA HIS A 215 -4.93 24.47 18.66
C HIS A 215 -6.25 23.71 18.50
N GLU A 216 -7.10 23.77 19.54
CA GLU A 216 -8.41 23.14 19.49
C GLU A 216 -9.26 23.75 18.35
N PRO A 217 -9.79 22.93 17.42
CA PRO A 217 -10.59 23.43 16.31
C PRO A 217 -11.90 24.06 16.78
N SER A 218 -12.50 24.87 15.91
CA SER A 218 -13.82 25.45 16.19
C SER A 218 -14.86 24.35 16.49
N PRO A 219 -15.66 24.49 17.58
CA PRO A 219 -16.76 23.57 17.86
C PRO A 219 -17.76 23.46 16.71
N TYR A 220 -17.94 24.54 15.94
CA TYR A 220 -18.78 24.54 14.74
C TYR A 220 -18.23 23.60 13.65
N LEU A 221 -16.91 23.56 13.46
CA LEU A 221 -16.30 22.63 12.50
C LEU A 221 -16.48 21.18 12.95
N LEU A 222 -16.32 20.90 14.24
CA LEU A 222 -16.48 19.55 14.80
C LEU A 222 -17.93 19.07 14.73
N ASP A 223 -18.90 19.94 15.01
CA ASP A 223 -20.32 19.67 14.84
C ASP A 223 -20.63 19.27 13.39
N ARG A 224 -20.14 20.05 12.41
CA ARG A 224 -20.29 19.72 10.99
C ARG A 224 -19.59 18.42 10.59
N ALA A 225 -18.40 18.17 11.16
CA ALA A 225 -17.65 16.94 10.91
C ALA A 225 -18.37 15.69 11.42
N SER A 226 -19.15 15.79 12.50
CA SER A 226 -19.91 14.66 13.05
C SER A 226 -20.99 14.13 12.09
N ALA A 227 -21.48 14.99 11.20
CA ALA A 227 -22.45 14.66 10.16
C ALA A 227 -21.80 14.36 8.79
N SER A 228 -20.47 14.47 8.69
CA SER A 228 -19.71 14.25 7.45
C SER A 228 -19.22 12.80 7.34
N THR A 229 -18.83 12.40 6.12
CA THR A 229 -18.08 11.18 5.85
C THR A 229 -16.57 11.37 5.91
N THR A 230 -16.08 12.55 6.30
CA THR A 230 -14.66 12.86 6.40
C THR A 230 -14.11 12.53 7.79
N THR A 231 -12.98 11.84 7.85
CA THR A 231 -12.23 11.69 9.10
C THR A 231 -11.54 13.00 9.44
N VAL A 232 -11.66 13.46 10.69
CA VAL A 232 -11.00 14.69 11.16
C VAL A 232 -9.99 14.35 12.23
N ALA A 233 -8.74 14.77 12.02
CA ALA A 233 -7.66 14.57 12.96
C ALA A 233 -6.88 15.87 13.17
N LEU A 234 -6.21 15.99 14.31
CA LEU A 234 -5.41 17.16 14.70
C LEU A 234 -3.97 16.75 14.96
N SER A 235 -3.07 17.16 14.07
CA SER A 235 -1.64 17.05 14.25
C SER A 235 -1.12 18.15 15.20
N PRO A 236 -0.24 17.81 16.15
CA PRO A 236 0.40 18.81 17.02
C PRO A 236 1.42 19.68 16.26
N ASN A 237 1.78 19.27 15.03
CA ASN A 237 2.84 19.89 14.24
C ASN A 237 2.33 21.07 13.40
N SER A 238 3.26 21.85 12.84
CA SER A 238 2.94 22.89 11.85
C SER A 238 2.56 22.26 10.50
N THR A 239 1.84 22.99 9.65
CA THR A 239 1.49 22.53 8.29
C THR A 239 2.67 22.03 7.49
N THR A 240 3.83 22.67 7.60
CA THR A 240 5.04 22.29 6.87
C THR A 240 5.64 20.98 7.37
N VAL A 241 5.63 20.77 8.69
CA VAL A 241 6.14 19.52 9.29
C VAL A 241 5.17 18.39 8.97
N THR A 242 3.87 18.58 9.18
CA THR A 242 2.84 17.60 8.85
C THR A 242 2.88 17.19 7.38
N ALA A 243 3.05 18.13 6.44
CA ALA A 243 3.16 17.82 5.02
C ALA A 243 4.41 16.96 4.71
N LYS A 244 5.53 17.24 5.36
CA LYS A 244 6.77 16.48 5.20
C LYS A 244 6.66 15.07 5.80
N ASP A 245 6.01 14.94 6.95
CA ASP A 245 5.76 13.65 7.60
C ASP A 245 4.92 12.75 6.67
N ILE A 246 3.91 13.33 6.01
CA ILE A 246 3.08 12.61 5.03
C ILE A 246 3.88 12.26 3.77
N GLU A 247 4.66 13.19 3.22
CA GLU A 247 5.51 12.91 2.05
C GLU A 247 6.44 11.71 2.29
N GLY A 248 6.95 11.58 3.52
CA GLY A 248 7.82 10.47 3.90
C GLY A 248 7.19 9.08 3.85
N ILE A 249 5.85 8.97 3.95
CA ILE A 249 5.15 7.68 3.92
C ILE A 249 4.54 7.34 2.55
N TYR A 250 4.49 8.30 1.63
CA TYR A 250 4.04 8.02 0.26
C TYR A 250 4.99 7.05 -0.43
N GLY A 251 4.42 6.04 -1.09
CA GLY A 251 5.17 4.97 -1.72
C GLY A 251 5.59 3.86 -0.76
N ILE A 252 5.90 4.13 0.52
CA ILE A 252 6.34 3.10 1.48
C ILE A 252 5.21 2.54 2.37
N SER A 253 3.99 3.06 2.23
CA SER A 253 2.80 2.57 2.94
C SER A 253 2.60 1.05 2.79
N SER A 254 2.04 0.42 3.82
CA SER A 254 1.80 -1.03 3.83
C SER A 254 0.82 -1.45 2.73
N PHE A 255 0.99 -2.71 2.27
CA PHE A 255 0.08 -3.32 1.31
C PHE A 255 -1.05 -4.05 2.06
N ASN A 256 -2.12 -3.34 2.37
CA ASN A 256 -3.24 -3.85 3.18
C ASN A 256 -4.62 -3.40 2.67
N HIS A 257 -4.74 -3.01 1.39
CA HIS A 257 -5.99 -2.49 0.83
C HIS A 257 -6.40 -3.20 -0.47
N LEU A 258 -7.70 -3.53 -0.60
CA LEU A 258 -8.26 -4.23 -1.76
C LEU A 258 -8.03 -3.47 -3.08
N GLU A 259 -8.20 -2.15 -3.06
CA GLU A 259 -7.96 -1.33 -4.26
C GLU A 259 -6.50 -1.42 -4.74
N LYS A 260 -5.52 -1.60 -3.83
CA LYS A 260 -4.13 -1.82 -4.23
C LYS A 260 -3.94 -3.20 -4.88
N ALA A 261 -4.68 -4.23 -4.42
CA ALA A 261 -4.70 -5.56 -5.02
C ALA A 261 -5.29 -5.58 -6.43
N ASP A 262 -6.45 -4.95 -6.62
CA ASP A 262 -7.05 -4.83 -7.94
C ASP A 262 -6.11 -4.06 -8.88
N ARG A 263 -5.52 -2.97 -8.38
CA ARG A 263 -4.62 -2.14 -9.19
C ARG A 263 -3.35 -2.86 -9.60
N ILE A 264 -2.69 -3.59 -8.70
CA ILE A 264 -1.47 -4.32 -9.06
C ILE A 264 -1.75 -5.43 -10.07
N LEU A 265 -2.90 -6.08 -9.97
CA LEU A 265 -3.33 -7.10 -10.92
C LEU A 265 -3.49 -6.51 -12.33
N GLU A 266 -4.19 -5.39 -12.46
CA GLU A 266 -4.32 -4.66 -13.73
C GLU A 266 -2.96 -4.27 -14.32
N LEU A 267 -2.06 -3.73 -13.49
CA LEU A 267 -0.74 -3.28 -13.94
C LEU A 267 0.13 -4.45 -14.39
N LEU A 268 0.13 -5.57 -13.66
CA LEU A 268 0.90 -6.75 -14.03
C LEU A 268 0.40 -7.38 -15.33
N LEU A 269 -0.91 -7.54 -15.50
CA LEU A 269 -1.51 -8.07 -16.73
C LEU A 269 -1.28 -7.15 -17.93
N GLY A 270 -1.25 -5.84 -17.71
CA GLY A 270 -1.00 -4.86 -18.76
C GLY A 270 0.47 -4.75 -19.19
N ASN A 271 1.43 -5.12 -18.33
CA ASN A 271 2.86 -4.89 -18.57
C ASN A 271 3.68 -6.18 -18.74
N ILE A 272 3.14 -7.36 -18.44
CA ILE A 272 3.83 -8.66 -18.57
C ILE A 272 3.04 -9.57 -19.51
N PRO A 273 3.66 -10.09 -20.60
CA PRO A 273 2.97 -10.90 -21.59
C PRO A 273 2.60 -12.29 -21.05
N ASP A 274 1.57 -12.92 -21.62
CA ASP A 274 1.08 -14.22 -21.17
C ASP A 274 2.13 -15.34 -21.21
N SER A 275 3.06 -15.30 -22.18
CA SER A 275 4.17 -16.26 -22.29
C SER A 275 5.09 -16.26 -21.08
N ASP A 276 5.30 -15.07 -20.49
CA ASP A 276 6.14 -14.93 -19.31
C ASP A 276 5.43 -15.56 -18.10
N TRP A 277 4.14 -15.34 -17.95
CA TRP A 277 3.35 -15.98 -16.89
C TRP A 277 3.32 -17.51 -17.03
N ASP A 278 3.21 -18.02 -18.25
CA ASP A 278 3.29 -19.47 -18.50
C ASP A 278 4.65 -20.02 -18.08
N GLU A 279 5.74 -19.31 -18.40
CA GLU A 279 7.09 -19.66 -17.97
C GLU A 279 7.27 -19.57 -16.45
N LEU A 280 6.65 -18.59 -15.79
CA LEU A 280 6.74 -18.42 -14.34
C LEU A 280 5.98 -19.52 -13.59
N PHE A 281 4.78 -19.90 -14.06
CA PHE A 281 3.93 -20.87 -13.36
C PHE A 281 4.17 -22.32 -13.77
N SER A 282 5.03 -22.58 -14.76
CA SER A 282 5.44 -23.94 -15.15
C SER A 282 6.22 -24.67 -14.05
#